data_AF-A0A5C9E578-F1
#
_entry.id   AF-A0A5C9E578-F1
#
_cell.length_a   1.000
_cell.length_b   1.000
_cell.length_c   1.000
_cell.angle_alpha   90.00
_cell.angle_beta   90.00
_cell.angle_gamma   90.00
#
_symmetry.space_group_name_H-M   'P 1'
#
loop_
_entity.id
_entity.type
_entity.pdbx_description
1 polymer ?
#
loop_
_entity_poly.entity_id
_entity_poly.type
_entity_poly.pdbx_seq_one_letter_code
_entity_poly.pdbx_strand_id
1 'polypeptide(L)'
;MDDERNEDREEELRKSLDDLEPSEKRYFNPLVTYLKMIMMIFVGYGSFYILGYPALITVVLIFLINLGRETHYILQRYSYPLARRGAIFNMIQSLAAFLILAINGYFIQQYGQILILPQIENLTLVCPLFVMVAIFGNANIIRMFRPDK
;
A
#
# COMPACT_ATOMS: atom_id res chain seq x y z
N MET A 1 -18.50 -53.76 0.00
CA MET A 1 -18.42 -52.91 1.21
C MET A 1 -17.33 -51.84 1.10
N ASP A 2 -16.28 -52.02 0.30
CA ASP A 2 -15.26 -50.96 0.09
C ASP A 2 -15.62 -49.95 -1.03
N ASP A 3 -16.47 -50.32 -1.98
CA ASP A 3 -16.91 -49.42 -3.07
C ASP A 3 -17.87 -48.32 -2.61
N GLU A 4 -18.88 -48.64 -1.79
CA GLU A 4 -19.84 -47.65 -1.27
C GLU A 4 -19.14 -46.55 -0.44
N ARG A 5 -18.05 -46.91 0.25
CA ARG A 5 -17.26 -45.97 1.06
C ARG A 5 -16.42 -44.98 0.24
N ASN A 6 -16.11 -45.33 -1.01
CA ASN A 6 -15.42 -44.44 -1.93
C ASN A 6 -16.40 -43.50 -2.64
N GLU A 7 -17.61 -43.96 -2.96
CA GLU A 7 -18.65 -43.13 -3.56
C GLU A 7 -19.12 -42.02 -2.59
N ASP A 8 -19.34 -42.33 -1.32
CA ASP A 8 -19.69 -41.35 -0.30
C ASP A 8 -18.61 -40.26 -0.14
N ARG A 9 -17.34 -40.67 -0.27
CA ARG A 9 -16.18 -39.77 -0.13
C ARG A 9 -15.98 -38.90 -1.36
N GLU A 10 -16.25 -39.42 -2.56
CA GLU A 10 -16.27 -38.62 -3.79
C GLU A 10 -17.45 -37.65 -3.83
N GLU A 11 -18.61 -38.02 -3.27
CA GLU A 11 -19.77 -37.15 -3.20
C GLU A 11 -19.59 -36.03 -2.16
N GLU A 12 -18.95 -36.30 -1.02
CA GLU A 12 -18.48 -35.27 -0.07
C GLU A 12 -17.40 -34.36 -0.67
N LEU A 13 -16.47 -34.91 -1.47
CA LEU A 13 -15.46 -34.13 -2.18
C LEU A 13 -16.09 -33.22 -3.24
N ARG A 14 -17.11 -33.71 -3.97
CA ARG A 14 -17.87 -32.90 -4.93
C ARG A 14 -18.68 -31.81 -4.25
N LYS A 15 -19.37 -32.11 -3.15
CA LYS A 15 -20.09 -31.09 -2.36
C LYS A 15 -19.14 -30.03 -1.77
N SER A 16 -17.96 -30.43 -1.29
CA SER A 16 -16.96 -29.48 -0.78
C SER A 16 -16.25 -28.68 -1.88
N LEU A 17 -16.22 -29.18 -3.12
CA LEU A 17 -15.77 -28.44 -4.30
C LEU A 17 -16.84 -27.48 -4.85
N ASP A 18 -18.13 -27.81 -4.71
CA ASP A 18 -19.25 -26.93 -5.09
C ASP A 18 -19.51 -25.83 -4.05
N ASP A 19 -19.20 -26.07 -2.76
CA ASP A 19 -19.22 -25.06 -1.69
C ASP A 19 -18.04 -24.07 -1.76
N LEU A 20 -17.03 -24.35 -2.60
CA LEU A 20 -16.08 -23.34 -3.05
C LEU A 20 -16.76 -22.46 -4.10
N GLU A 21 -17.73 -21.65 -3.66
CA GLU A 21 -18.26 -20.57 -4.48
C GLU A 21 -17.09 -19.87 -5.17
N PRO A 22 -17.11 -19.69 -6.51
CA PRO A 22 -16.09 -18.92 -7.18
C PRO A 22 -16.24 -17.48 -6.71
N SER A 23 -15.56 -17.14 -5.61
CA SER A 23 -15.59 -15.81 -4.98
C SER A 23 -15.49 -14.80 -6.11
N GLU A 24 -16.47 -13.90 -6.22
CA GLU A 24 -16.53 -12.82 -7.22
C GLU A 24 -15.12 -12.49 -7.68
N LYS A 25 -14.78 -12.85 -8.93
CA LYS A 25 -13.49 -12.48 -9.53
C LYS A 25 -13.35 -10.99 -9.25
N ARG A 26 -12.52 -10.60 -8.28
CA ARG A 26 -12.27 -9.19 -7.96
C ARG A 26 -11.64 -8.63 -9.21
N TYR A 27 -12.45 -8.02 -10.07
CA TYR A 27 -12.01 -7.45 -11.33
C TYR A 27 -11.03 -6.34 -10.99
N PHE A 28 -9.74 -6.68 -11.05
CA PHE A 28 -8.68 -5.71 -10.93
C PHE A 28 -8.73 -4.85 -12.19
N ASN A 29 -9.24 -3.63 -12.06
CA ASN A 29 -9.08 -2.62 -13.08
C ASN A 29 -7.79 -1.85 -12.79
N PRO A 30 -6.64 -2.22 -13.40
CA PRO A 30 -5.37 -1.53 -13.20
C PRO A 30 -5.49 -0.05 -13.51
N LEU A 31 -6.23 0.29 -14.58
CA LEU A 31 -6.36 1.66 -15.08
C LEU A 31 -6.98 2.59 -14.03
N VAL A 32 -8.02 2.14 -13.32
CA VAL A 32 -8.63 2.93 -12.23
C VAL A 32 -7.64 3.16 -11.08
N THR A 33 -6.80 2.17 -10.77
CA THR A 33 -5.78 2.29 -9.71
C THR A 33 -4.69 3.29 -10.12
N TYR A 34 -4.20 3.20 -11.36
CA TYR A 34 -3.22 4.12 -11.91
C TYR A 34 -3.76 5.54 -12.00
N LEU A 35 -5.02 5.72 -12.42
CA LEU A 35 -5.65 7.05 -12.47
C LEU A 35 -5.77 7.66 -11.06
N LYS A 36 -6.19 6.88 -10.06
CA LYS A 36 -6.21 7.34 -8.66
C LYS A 36 -4.83 7.76 -8.17
N MET A 37 -3.77 7.02 -8.54
CA MET A 37 -2.40 7.39 -8.20
C MET A 37 -1.97 8.70 -8.85
N ILE A 38 -2.20 8.84 -10.16
CA ILE A 38 -1.89 10.07 -10.89
C ILE A 38 -2.59 11.26 -10.24
N MET A 39 -3.89 11.11 -9.91
CA MET A 39 -4.65 12.16 -9.21
C MET A 39 -4.05 12.49 -7.84
N MET A 40 -3.68 11.49 -7.04
CA MET A 40 -3.04 11.72 -5.73
C MET A 40 -1.68 12.42 -5.85
N ILE A 41 -0.89 12.06 -6.87
CA ILE A 41 0.39 12.72 -7.18
C ILE A 41 0.15 14.19 -7.57
N PHE A 42 -0.83 14.46 -8.45
CA PHE A 42 -1.20 15.82 -8.84
C PHE A 42 -1.71 16.64 -7.66
N VAL A 43 -2.51 16.07 -6.75
CA VAL A 43 -2.95 16.77 -5.54
C VAL A 43 -1.75 17.07 -4.63
N GLY A 44 -0.84 16.10 -4.44
CA GLY A 44 0.38 16.29 -3.65
C GLY A 44 1.24 17.43 -4.19
N TYR A 45 1.72 17.33 -5.44
CA TYR A 45 2.57 18.37 -6.02
C TYR A 45 1.82 19.68 -6.30
N GLY A 46 0.52 19.63 -6.58
CA GLY A 46 -0.31 20.82 -6.69
C GLY A 46 -0.38 21.58 -5.35
N SER A 47 -0.56 20.86 -4.24
CA SER A 47 -0.54 21.47 -2.91
C SER A 47 0.83 22.07 -2.56
N PHE A 48 1.91 21.40 -2.96
CA PHE A 48 3.28 21.91 -2.85
C PHE A 48 3.47 23.21 -3.62
N TYR A 49 2.96 23.31 -4.85
CA TYR A 49 3.14 24.50 -5.67
C TYR A 49 2.39 25.72 -5.10
N ILE A 50 1.25 25.50 -4.43
CA ILE A 50 0.43 26.59 -3.89
C ILE A 50 0.91 27.02 -2.50
N LEU A 51 1.25 26.08 -1.61
CA LEU A 51 1.48 26.33 -0.19
C LEU A 51 2.86 25.87 0.32
N GLY A 52 3.70 25.34 -0.57
CA GLY A 52 5.06 24.87 -0.25
C GLY A 52 5.12 23.53 0.49
N TYR A 53 6.24 23.30 1.17
CA TYR A 53 6.50 22.06 1.91
C TYR A 53 5.49 21.71 3.00
N PRO A 54 4.89 22.64 3.78
CA PRO A 54 3.96 22.29 4.84
C PRO A 54 2.73 21.56 4.31
N ALA A 55 2.14 22.04 3.21
CA ALA A 55 1.00 21.39 2.60
C ALA A 55 1.36 20.01 2.03
N LEU A 56 2.52 19.89 1.37
CA LEU A 56 3.01 18.60 0.87
C LEU A 56 3.18 17.60 2.01
N ILE A 57 3.78 18.01 3.13
CA ILE A 57 3.96 17.18 4.33
C ILE A 57 2.60 16.74 4.87
N THR A 58 1.62 17.64 4.98
CA THR A 58 0.26 17.29 5.44
C THR A 58 -0.41 16.28 4.51
N VAL A 59 -0.33 16.47 3.19
CA VAL A 59 -0.91 15.53 2.22
C VAL A 59 -0.25 14.15 2.32
N VAL A 60 1.08 14.10 2.38
CA VAL A 60 1.80 12.83 2.53
C VAL A 60 1.52 12.17 3.88
N LEU A 61 1.30 12.95 4.95
CA LEU A 61 0.89 12.41 6.25
C LEU A 61 -0.49 11.72 6.16
N ILE A 62 -1.45 12.30 5.43
CA ILE A 62 -2.76 11.67 5.19
C ILE A 62 -2.57 10.34 4.44
N PHE A 63 -1.71 10.31 3.43
CA PHE A 63 -1.38 9.07 2.71
C PHE A 63 -0.72 8.03 3.63
N LEU A 64 0.18 8.45 4.51
CA LEU A 64 0.83 7.57 5.47
C LEU A 64 -0.16 6.99 6.49
N ILE A 65 -1.14 7.77 6.95
CA ILE A 65 -2.23 7.28 7.82
C ILE A 65 -3.04 6.21 7.10
N ASN A 66 -3.43 6.45 5.84
CA ASN A 66 -4.17 5.48 5.04
C ASN A 66 -3.34 4.20 4.81
N LEU A 67 -2.06 4.33 4.49
CA LEU A 67 -1.14 3.20 4.37
C LEU A 67 -1.04 2.40 5.68
N GLY A 68 -0.99 3.09 6.82
CA GLY A 68 -0.98 2.46 8.13
C GLY A 68 -2.24 1.64 8.41
N ARG A 69 -3.41 2.17 8.03
CA ARG A 69 -4.70 1.44 8.12
C ARG A 69 -4.71 0.19 7.25
N GLU A 70 -4.25 0.29 6.01
CA GLU A 70 -4.14 -0.86 5.11
C GLU A 70 -3.13 -1.90 5.61
N THR A 71 -1.98 -1.46 6.11
CA THR A 71 -0.97 -2.33 6.71
C THR A 71 -1.54 -3.07 7.91
N HIS A 72 -2.25 -2.37 8.79
CA HIS A 72 -2.90 -2.98 9.94
C HIS A 72 -3.95 -4.02 9.52
N TYR A 73 -4.76 -3.70 8.51
CA TYR A 73 -5.72 -4.64 7.93
C TYR A 73 -5.03 -5.90 7.39
N ILE A 74 -3.93 -5.75 6.63
CA ILE A 74 -3.16 -6.89 6.10
C ILE A 74 -2.61 -7.75 7.26
N LEU A 75 -2.06 -7.12 8.29
CA LEU A 75 -1.47 -7.83 9.43
C LEU A 75 -2.49 -8.62 10.25
N GLN A 76 -3.76 -8.18 10.28
CA GLN A 76 -4.83 -8.87 10.99
C GLN A 76 -5.54 -9.94 10.18
N ARG A 77 -5.69 -9.73 8.87
CA ARG A 77 -6.56 -10.55 7.99
C ARG A 77 -5.81 -11.56 7.12
N TYR A 78 -4.48 -11.49 7.06
CA TYR A 78 -3.66 -12.34 6.17
C TYR A 78 -2.63 -13.11 6.99
N SER A 79 -2.61 -14.42 6.83
CA SER A 79 -1.69 -15.36 7.48
C SER A 79 -0.38 -15.49 6.73
N TYR A 80 -0.41 -15.24 5.41
CA TYR A 80 0.73 -15.38 4.52
C TYR A 80 1.90 -14.49 4.97
N PRO A 81 3.06 -15.07 5.32
CA PRO A 81 4.19 -14.30 5.83
C PRO A 81 4.75 -13.31 4.80
N LEU A 82 4.65 -13.64 3.51
CA LEU A 82 5.08 -12.76 2.42
C LEU A 82 4.22 -11.48 2.35
N ALA A 83 2.90 -11.61 2.46
CA ALA A 83 1.97 -10.48 2.49
C ALA A 83 2.25 -9.56 3.68
N ARG A 84 2.41 -10.14 4.87
CA ARG A 84 2.69 -9.39 6.11
C ARG A 84 4.03 -8.67 6.06
N ARG A 85 5.10 -9.37 5.64
CA ARG A 85 6.45 -8.79 5.54
C ARG A 85 6.51 -7.70 4.48
N GLY A 86 5.86 -7.89 3.33
CA GLY A 86 5.74 -6.86 2.29
C GLY A 86 5.03 -5.61 2.80
N ALA A 87 3.92 -5.77 3.51
CA ALA A 87 3.18 -4.64 4.08
C ALA A 87 3.99 -3.87 5.13
N ILE A 88 4.73 -4.59 6.00
CA ILE A 88 5.65 -3.97 6.97
C ILE A 88 6.77 -3.21 6.26
N PHE A 89 7.38 -3.80 5.22
CA PHE A 89 8.43 -3.14 4.46
C PHE A 89 7.92 -1.84 3.81
N ASN A 90 6.75 -1.88 3.16
CA ASN A 90 6.10 -0.71 2.56
C ASN A 90 5.86 0.40 3.59
N MET A 91 5.39 0.04 4.80
CA MET A 91 5.15 0.99 5.87
C MET A 91 6.45 1.62 6.39
N ILE A 92 7.49 0.81 6.64
CA ILE A 92 8.78 1.31 7.15
C ILE A 92 9.45 2.23 6.12
N GLN A 93 9.48 1.82 4.86
CA GLN A 93 10.09 2.61 3.78
C GLN A 93 9.32 3.92 3.56
N SER A 94 7.99 3.91 3.66
CA SER A 94 7.18 5.13 3.61
C SER A 94 7.41 6.06 4.80
N LEU A 95 7.52 5.51 6.00
CA LEU A 95 7.79 6.29 7.20
C LEU A 95 9.17 6.96 7.11
N ALA A 96 10.18 6.23 6.65
CA ALA A 96 11.51 6.79 6.41
C ALA A 96 11.47 7.92 5.36
N ALA A 97 10.80 7.70 4.23
CA ALA A 97 10.63 8.73 3.20
C ALA A 97 9.89 9.97 3.72
N PHE A 98 8.84 9.78 4.53
CA PHE A 98 8.11 10.87 5.16
C PHE A 98 8.98 11.67 6.14
N LEU A 99 9.80 11.01 6.96
CA LEU A 99 10.71 11.70 7.88
C LEU A 99 11.74 12.53 7.13
N ILE A 100 12.31 12.00 6.05
CA ILE A 100 13.22 12.76 5.17
C ILE A 100 12.51 13.99 4.60
N LEU A 101 11.29 13.82 4.08
CA LEU A 101 10.48 14.92 3.56
C LEU A 101 10.19 15.98 4.63
N ALA A 102 9.77 15.57 5.82
CA ALA A 102 9.36 16.48 6.88
C ALA A 102 10.56 17.29 7.41
N ILE A 103 11.69 16.62 7.67
CA ILE A 103 12.89 17.26 8.18
C ILE A 103 13.50 18.16 7.11
N ASN A 104 13.71 17.67 5.89
CA ASN A 104 14.27 18.48 4.82
C ASN A 104 13.33 19.63 4.43
N GLY A 105 12.03 19.36 4.29
CA GLY A 105 11.04 20.39 3.94
C GLY A 105 11.00 21.52 4.98
N TYR A 106 11.07 21.18 6.27
CA TYR A 106 11.18 22.17 7.35
C TYR A 106 12.47 22.99 7.23
N PHE A 107 13.62 22.34 7.06
CA PHE A 107 14.91 23.03 6.98
C PHE A 107 15.06 23.89 5.72
N ILE A 108 14.53 23.44 4.57
CA ILE A 108 14.50 24.22 3.34
C ILE A 108 13.67 25.48 3.55
N GLN A 109 12.53 25.37 4.22
CA GLN A 109 11.66 26.52 4.44
C GLN A 109 12.21 27.53 5.45
N GLN A 110 12.91 27.08 6.50
CA GLN A 110 13.44 27.98 7.53
C GLN A 110 14.83 28.52 7.19
N TYR A 111 15.68 27.71 6.56
CA TYR A 111 17.11 27.99 6.39
C TYR A 111 17.59 27.90 4.94
N GLY A 112 16.73 27.52 3.99
CA GLY A 112 17.10 27.39 2.57
C GLY A 112 18.07 26.24 2.28
N GLN A 113 18.22 25.27 3.19
CA GLN A 113 19.19 24.18 3.08
C GLN A 113 18.57 22.81 3.33
N ILE A 114 19.16 21.78 2.71
CA ILE A 114 18.79 20.37 2.91
C ILE A 114 19.63 19.81 4.06
N LEU A 115 19.02 19.17 5.04
CA LEU A 115 19.74 18.59 6.19
C LEU A 115 20.16 17.14 5.96
N ILE A 116 19.21 16.31 5.55
CA ILE A 116 19.41 14.88 5.34
C ILE A 116 19.80 14.64 3.89
N LEU A 117 20.98 14.05 3.69
CA LEU A 117 21.55 13.71 2.37
C LEU A 117 21.55 14.91 1.40
N PRO A 118 22.21 16.03 1.76
CA PRO A 118 22.24 17.25 0.94
C PRO A 118 22.84 17.04 -0.46
N GLN A 119 23.67 16.01 -0.64
CA GLN A 119 24.24 15.65 -1.93
C GLN A 119 23.21 15.14 -2.96
N ILE A 120 21.96 14.88 -2.54
CA ILE A 120 20.87 14.46 -3.43
C ILE A 120 19.81 15.57 -3.45
N GLU A 121 19.98 16.57 -4.30
CA GLU A 121 19.15 17.78 -4.36
C GLU A 121 17.64 17.49 -4.43
N ASN A 122 17.26 16.50 -5.24
CA ASN A 122 15.86 16.18 -5.50
C ASN A 122 15.27 15.13 -4.55
N LEU A 123 16.01 14.65 -3.55
CA LEU A 123 15.55 13.57 -2.67
C LEU A 123 14.23 13.92 -1.98
N THR A 124 14.16 15.13 -1.42
CA THR A 124 12.97 15.64 -0.70
C THR A 124 11.73 15.65 -1.60
N LEU A 125 11.88 16.00 -2.88
CA LEU A 125 10.78 16.03 -3.84
C LEU A 125 10.37 14.64 -4.31
N VAL A 126 11.22 13.63 -4.21
CA VAL A 126 10.92 12.24 -4.59
C VAL A 126 10.28 11.45 -3.43
N CYS A 127 10.45 11.88 -2.18
CA CYS A 127 9.84 11.24 -1.00
C CYS A 127 8.33 10.95 -1.11
N PRO A 128 7.47 11.85 -1.62
CA PRO A 128 6.06 11.53 -1.83
C PRO A 128 5.85 10.33 -2.76
N LEU A 129 6.67 10.17 -3.81
CA LEU A 129 6.57 9.04 -4.74
C LEU A 129 6.89 7.72 -4.05
N PHE A 130 7.87 7.71 -3.14
CA PHE A 130 8.18 6.53 -2.34
C PHE A 130 7.00 6.06 -1.48
N VAL A 131 6.26 7.00 -0.88
CA VAL A 131 5.03 6.69 -0.13
C VAL A 131 3.93 6.17 -1.07
N MET A 132 3.80 6.75 -2.27
CA MET A 132 2.84 6.29 -3.26
C MET A 132 3.12 4.86 -3.76
N VAL A 133 4.39 4.52 -4.00
CA VAL A 133 4.81 3.17 -4.38
C VAL A 133 4.43 2.15 -3.30
N ALA A 134 4.58 2.50 -2.03
CA ALA A 134 4.20 1.64 -0.91
C ALA A 134 2.68 1.43 -0.79
N ILE A 135 1.87 2.47 -1.03
CA ILE A 135 0.40 2.35 -1.10
C ILE A 135 0.01 1.36 -2.21
N PHE A 136 0.66 1.48 -3.37
CA PHE A 136 0.44 0.53 -4.45
C PHE A 136 0.89 -0.90 -4.09
N GLY A 137 2.02 -1.02 -3.38
CA GLY A 137 2.49 -2.29 -2.84
C GLY A 137 1.44 -2.97 -1.94
N ASN A 138 0.83 -2.23 -1.01
CA ASN A 138 -0.24 -2.76 -0.15
C ASN A 138 -1.50 -3.10 -0.93
N ALA A 139 -1.93 -2.25 -1.87
CA ALA A 139 -3.06 -2.54 -2.74
C ALA A 139 -2.85 -3.82 -3.57
N ASN A 140 -1.63 -4.07 -4.03
CA ASN A 140 -1.29 -5.30 -4.74
C ASN A 140 -1.31 -6.53 -3.82
N ILE A 141 -0.81 -6.40 -2.58
CA ILE A 141 -0.88 -7.48 -1.58
C ILE A 141 -2.34 -7.87 -1.33
N ILE A 142 -3.21 -6.90 -1.09
CA ILE A 142 -4.66 -7.13 -0.83
C ILE A 142 -5.37 -7.81 -2.01
N ARG A 143 -4.85 -7.63 -3.22
CA ARG A 143 -5.42 -8.22 -4.45
C ARG A 143 -4.85 -9.60 -4.77
N MET A 144 -3.57 -9.81 -4.50
CA MET A 144 -2.87 -11.05 -4.82
C MET A 144 -3.20 -12.16 -3.82
N PHE A 145 -3.33 -11.82 -2.55
CA PHE A 145 -3.61 -12.78 -1.49
C PHE A 145 -5.09 -12.76 -1.13
N ARG A 146 -5.65 -13.92 -0.75
CA ARG A 146 -6.96 -13.98 -0.10
C ARG A 146 -6.78 -13.74 1.40
N PRO A 147 -7.66 -12.94 2.03
CA PRO A 147 -7.68 -12.87 3.49
C PRO A 147 -8.16 -14.22 4.05
N ASP A 148 -7.66 -14.62 5.22
CA ASP A 148 -8.09 -15.85 5.88
C ASP A 148 -9.49 -15.70 6.52
N LYS A 149 -9.97 -14.46 6.69
CA LYS A 149 -11.23 -14.08 7.33
C LYS A 149 -11.89 -12.87 6.68
#